data_AF-A0A2V4BAB0-F1
#
_entry.id   AF-A0A2V4BAB0-F1
#
_cell.length_a   1.000
_cell.length_b   1.000
_cell.length_c   1.000
_cell.angle_alpha   90.00
_cell.angle_beta   90.00
_cell.angle_gamma   90.00
#
_symmetry.space_group_name_H-M   'P 1'
#
loop_
_entity.id
_entity.type
_entity.pdbx_description
1 polymer ?
#
loop_
_entity_poly.entity_id
_entity_poly.type
_entity_poly.pdbx_seq_one_letter_code
_entity_poly.pdbx_strand_id
1 'polypeptide(L)'
;MKAATPPESWAELLPWWDEQRVALRAAFADGPDAPAWQPFAALTPTMASWARRQAHEAAIHRLDAELALGRGTVTFDREFAADGIDELLTMVVHRRADWSAYTAKGTVLVHAEDAGRVWSVRLAPGEAPYFDEQPFEPGVTIEGPASEVYAALWRRPSEAKVTGDAALLEPLAAP
;
A
#
# COMPACT_ATOMS: atom_id res chain seq x y z
N MET A 1 -4.38 -3.69 27.00
CA MET A 1 -5.64 -4.48 26.96
C MET A 1 -5.48 -5.53 25.86
N LYS A 2 -5.81 -6.80 26.12
CA LYS A 2 -5.74 -7.85 25.09
C LYS A 2 -6.90 -7.64 24.12
N ALA A 3 -6.66 -7.69 22.81
CA ALA A 3 -7.74 -7.60 21.82
C ALA A 3 -8.75 -8.74 22.05
N ALA A 4 -10.03 -8.45 21.84
CA ALA A 4 -11.07 -9.47 21.89
C ALA A 4 -10.84 -10.52 20.80
N THR A 5 -11.10 -11.79 21.13
CA THR A 5 -11.02 -12.88 20.15
C THR A 5 -12.21 -12.78 19.19
N PRO A 6 -12.00 -12.77 17.86
CA PRO A 6 -13.09 -12.72 16.90
C PRO A 6 -13.92 -14.02 16.94
N PRO A 7 -15.24 -13.97 16.70
CA PRO A 7 -16.08 -15.16 16.55
C PRO A 7 -15.63 -16.05 15.38
N GLU A 8 -15.86 -17.36 15.49
CA GLU A 8 -15.49 -18.33 14.44
C GLU A 8 -16.55 -18.45 13.33
N SER A 9 -17.83 -18.20 13.67
CA SER A 9 -18.93 -18.33 12.71
C SER A 9 -19.13 -17.05 11.89
N TRP A 10 -19.42 -17.18 10.60
CA TRP A 10 -19.70 -16.03 9.74
C TRP A 10 -20.88 -15.18 10.22
N ALA A 11 -21.92 -15.82 10.78
CA ALA A 11 -23.12 -15.14 11.25
C ALA A 11 -22.84 -14.20 12.44
N GLU A 12 -21.87 -14.56 13.29
CA GLU A 12 -21.47 -13.75 14.44
C GLU A 12 -20.31 -12.80 14.11
N LEU A 13 -19.44 -13.20 13.18
CA LEU A 13 -18.27 -12.42 12.77
C LEU A 13 -18.64 -11.10 12.09
N LEU A 14 -19.68 -11.08 11.25
CA LEU A 14 -20.08 -9.86 10.54
C LEU A 14 -20.58 -8.74 11.47
N PRO A 15 -21.55 -8.99 12.38
CA PRO A 15 -21.94 -8.00 13.39
C PRO A 15 -20.77 -7.56 14.28
N TRP A 16 -19.90 -8.50 14.68
CA TRP A 16 -18.72 -8.19 15.48
C TRP A 16 -17.77 -7.25 14.75
N TRP A 17 -17.52 -7.46 13.45
CA TRP A 17 -16.69 -6.56 12.64
C TRP A 17 -17.32 -5.17 12.49
N ASP A 18 -18.65 -5.09 12.40
CA ASP A 18 -19.35 -3.81 12.40
C ASP A 18 -19.15 -3.04 13.70
N GLU A 19 -19.19 -3.72 14.85
CA GLU A 19 -18.87 -3.12 16.15
C GLU A 19 -17.42 -2.62 16.19
N GLN A 20 -16.45 -3.43 15.72
CA GLN A 20 -15.04 -3.02 15.68
C GLN A 20 -14.82 -1.82 14.76
N ARG A 21 -15.49 -1.79 13.59
CA ARG A 21 -15.43 -0.67 12.65
C ARG A 21 -16.00 0.60 13.25
N VAL A 22 -17.10 0.52 13.99
CA VAL A 22 -17.70 1.67 14.70
C VAL A 22 -16.76 2.17 15.80
N ALA A 23 -16.20 1.27 16.61
CA ALA A 23 -15.25 1.64 17.66
C ALA A 23 -13.99 2.30 17.10
N LEU A 24 -13.41 1.74 16.03
CA LEU A 24 -12.26 2.31 15.34
C LEU A 24 -12.56 3.72 14.81
N ARG A 25 -13.71 3.91 14.15
CA ARG A 25 -14.12 5.22 13.64
C ARG A 25 -14.35 6.23 14.77
N ALA A 26 -14.87 5.79 15.91
CA ALA A 26 -15.02 6.65 17.08
C ALA A 26 -13.66 7.10 17.64
N ALA A 27 -12.67 6.21 17.67
CA ALA A 27 -11.32 6.55 18.14
C ALA A 27 -10.64 7.64 17.27
N PHE A 28 -10.97 7.73 15.98
CA PHE A 28 -10.46 8.81 15.13
C PHE A 28 -10.92 10.21 15.58
N ALA A 29 -11.96 10.33 16.41
CA ALA A 29 -12.40 11.61 16.96
C ALA A 29 -11.42 12.23 17.96
N ASP A 30 -10.46 11.45 18.48
CA ASP A 30 -9.43 11.94 19.42
C ASP A 30 -8.42 12.90 18.75
N GLY A 31 -8.45 12.98 17.42
CA GLY A 31 -7.63 13.89 16.62
C GLY A 31 -6.37 13.25 16.05
N PRO A 32 -5.76 13.87 15.02
CA PRO A 32 -4.66 13.26 14.26
C PRO A 32 -3.39 13.01 15.08
N ASP A 33 -3.14 13.85 16.09
CA ASP A 33 -1.93 13.79 16.93
C ASP A 33 -2.10 12.87 18.15
N ALA A 34 -3.30 12.31 18.37
CA ALA A 34 -3.55 11.40 19.48
C ALA A 34 -2.65 10.16 19.38
N PRO A 35 -2.07 9.66 20.49
CA PRO A 35 -1.26 8.46 20.47
C PRO A 35 -2.07 7.25 19.98
N ALA A 36 -1.51 6.50 19.03
CA ALA A 36 -2.08 5.25 18.56
C ALA A 36 -1.03 4.14 18.56
N TRP A 37 -1.41 2.96 19.03
CA TRP A 37 -0.56 1.78 18.89
C TRP A 37 -0.42 1.42 17.41
N GLN A 38 0.80 1.18 16.96
CA GLN A 38 1.11 0.78 15.60
C GLN A 38 1.72 -0.63 15.61
N PRO A 39 1.25 -1.57 14.77
CA PRO A 39 1.90 -2.87 14.62
C PRO A 39 3.29 -2.76 13.99
N PHE A 40 3.63 -1.60 13.42
CA PHE A 40 4.89 -1.33 12.74
C PHE A 40 5.64 -0.21 13.46
N ALA A 41 6.78 -0.54 14.08
CA ALA A 41 7.59 0.40 14.88
C ALA A 41 8.19 1.58 14.08
N ALA A 42 8.07 1.55 12.75
CA ALA A 42 8.50 2.58 11.82
C ALA A 42 7.55 3.78 11.74
N LEU A 43 6.28 3.55 12.04
CA LEU A 43 5.25 4.56 11.92
C LEU A 43 5.31 5.47 13.14
N THR A 44 5.12 6.76 12.90
CA THR A 44 4.80 7.69 13.99
C THR A 44 3.58 7.12 14.72
N PRO A 45 3.65 6.89 16.03
CA PRO A 45 2.58 6.23 16.78
C PRO A 45 1.43 7.20 17.06
N THR A 46 0.85 7.76 15.98
CA THR A 46 -0.25 8.72 16.00
C THR A 46 -1.46 8.18 15.27
N MET A 47 -2.62 8.74 15.62
CA MET A 47 -3.90 8.38 15.03
C MET A 47 -3.93 8.70 13.53
N ALA A 48 -3.26 9.76 13.07
CA ALA A 48 -3.13 10.08 11.66
C ALA A 48 -2.44 8.96 10.87
N SER A 49 -1.32 8.44 11.36
CA SER A 49 -0.61 7.32 10.71
C SER A 49 -1.45 6.05 10.71
N TRP A 50 -2.22 5.79 11.78
CA TRP A 50 -3.13 4.65 11.83
C TRP A 50 -4.30 4.80 10.85
N ALA A 51 -4.92 5.98 10.81
CA ALA A 51 -6.03 6.27 9.90
C ALA A 51 -5.60 6.15 8.44
N ARG A 52 -4.41 6.63 8.07
CA ARG A 52 -3.82 6.46 6.72
C ARG A 52 -3.73 4.96 6.37
N ARG A 53 -3.13 4.15 7.25
CA ARG A 53 -2.99 2.71 7.03
C ARG A 53 -4.33 2.00 6.88
N GLN A 54 -5.29 2.30 7.75
CA GLN A 54 -6.62 1.70 7.72
C GLN A 54 -7.41 2.09 6.47
N ALA A 55 -7.20 3.31 5.96
CA ALA A 55 -7.83 3.75 4.71
C ALA A 55 -7.32 2.94 3.51
N HIS A 56 -6.00 2.71 3.41
CA HIS A 56 -5.40 1.90 2.33
C HIS A 56 -5.78 0.42 2.42
N GLU A 57 -5.79 -0.16 3.63
CA GLU A 57 -6.28 -1.54 3.83
C GLU A 57 -7.73 -1.70 3.39
N ALA A 58 -8.60 -0.77 3.80
CA ALA A 58 -10.01 -0.81 3.43
C ALA A 58 -10.22 -0.62 1.91
N ALA A 59 -9.42 0.24 1.28
CA ALA A 59 -9.48 0.49 -0.16
C ALA A 59 -9.08 -0.73 -0.98
N ILE A 60 -7.96 -1.38 -0.66
CA ILE A 60 -7.50 -2.58 -1.37
C ILE A 60 -8.45 -3.75 -1.14
N HIS A 61 -8.92 -3.97 0.09
CA HIS A 61 -9.88 -5.05 0.34
C HIS A 61 -11.27 -4.79 -0.25
N ARG A 62 -11.67 -3.53 -0.41
CA ARG A 62 -12.83 -3.20 -1.23
C ARG A 62 -12.61 -3.60 -2.69
N LEU A 63 -11.45 -3.27 -3.27
CA LEU A 63 -11.12 -3.69 -4.63
C LEU A 63 -11.15 -5.22 -4.76
N ASP A 64 -10.58 -5.96 -3.80
CA ASP A 64 -10.63 -7.44 -3.78
C ASP A 64 -12.08 -7.96 -3.81
N ALA A 65 -12.97 -7.38 -3.00
CA ALA A 65 -14.37 -7.77 -2.94
C ALA A 65 -15.14 -7.48 -4.25
N GLU A 66 -14.90 -6.33 -4.86
CA GLU A 66 -15.53 -5.94 -6.14
C GLU A 66 -15.05 -6.82 -7.30
N LEU A 67 -13.76 -7.15 -7.33
CA LEU A 67 -13.17 -8.10 -8.28
C LEU A 67 -13.76 -9.50 -8.11
N ALA A 68 -13.90 -9.99 -6.87
CA ALA A 68 -14.51 -11.28 -6.59
C ALA A 68 -15.98 -11.36 -7.04
N LEU A 69 -16.68 -10.23 -7.08
CA LEU A 69 -18.06 -10.11 -7.58
C LEU A 69 -18.13 -9.89 -9.10
N GLY A 70 -17.00 -9.80 -9.81
CA GLY A 70 -16.95 -9.53 -11.25
C GLY A 70 -17.41 -8.12 -11.64
N ARG A 71 -17.39 -7.15 -10.71
CA ARG A 71 -17.93 -5.79 -10.91
C ARG A 71 -16.96 -4.83 -11.61
N GLY A 72 -15.76 -5.30 -11.97
CA GLY A 72 -14.73 -4.50 -12.63
C GLY A 72 -13.80 -3.80 -11.64
N THR A 73 -13.00 -2.85 -12.14
CA THR A 73 -12.02 -2.10 -11.35
C THR A 73 -12.69 -1.01 -10.50
N VAL A 74 -12.11 -0.73 -9.34
CA VAL A 74 -12.47 0.43 -8.50
C VAL A 74 -11.54 1.57 -8.86
N THR A 75 -12.08 2.71 -9.27
CA THR A 75 -11.29 3.94 -9.44
C THR A 75 -11.15 4.67 -8.11
N PHE A 76 -9.92 4.95 -7.72
CA PHE A 76 -9.60 5.76 -6.55
C PHE A 76 -9.36 7.22 -6.93
N ASP A 77 -9.53 8.13 -5.97
CA ASP A 77 -9.07 9.50 -6.13
C ASP A 77 -7.54 9.52 -6.37
N ARG A 78 -7.08 10.41 -7.26
CA ARG A 78 -5.67 10.42 -7.68
C ARG A 78 -4.70 10.70 -6.54
N GLU A 79 -5.04 11.61 -5.61
CA GLU A 79 -4.15 11.94 -4.50
C GLU A 79 -4.18 10.83 -3.45
N PHE A 80 -5.35 10.21 -3.25
CA PHE A 80 -5.46 9.02 -2.40
C PHE A 80 -4.61 7.87 -2.92
N ALA A 81 -4.69 7.56 -4.22
CA ALA A 81 -3.91 6.50 -4.83
C ALA A 81 -2.41 6.82 -4.82
N ALA A 82 -2.03 8.06 -5.11
CA ALA A 82 -0.63 8.50 -5.02
C ALA A 82 -0.09 8.41 -3.58
N ASP A 83 -0.90 8.73 -2.57
CA ASP A 83 -0.55 8.53 -1.16
C ASP A 83 -0.38 7.05 -0.80
N GLY A 84 -1.17 6.16 -1.40
CA GLY A 84 -1.07 4.71 -1.20
C GLY A 84 0.13 4.08 -1.90
N ILE A 85 0.54 4.61 -3.06
CA ILE A 85 1.81 4.25 -3.71
C ILE A 85 2.98 4.65 -2.80
N ASP A 86 2.97 5.88 -2.29
CA ASP A 86 3.97 6.38 -1.36
C ASP A 86 4.05 5.53 -0.08
N GLU A 87 2.90 5.20 0.52
CA GLU A 87 2.83 4.36 1.72
C GLU A 87 3.42 2.96 1.45
N LEU A 88 3.03 2.34 0.33
CA LEU A 88 3.51 1.00 -0.03
C LEU A 88 5.04 0.99 -0.16
N LEU A 89 5.58 1.92 -0.95
CA LEU A 89 7.01 1.98 -1.25
C LEU A 89 7.84 2.31 0.01
N THR A 90 7.45 3.35 0.74
CA THR A 90 8.26 3.87 1.86
C THR A 90 8.08 3.09 3.16
N MET A 91 6.95 2.39 3.36
CA MET A 91 6.63 1.73 4.61
C MET A 91 6.43 0.22 4.46
N VAL A 92 5.49 -0.21 3.62
CA VAL A 92 5.09 -1.63 3.56
C VAL A 92 6.21 -2.51 3.02
N VAL A 93 6.79 -2.14 1.88
CA VAL A 93 7.87 -2.89 1.22
C VAL A 93 9.08 -2.98 2.15
N HIS A 94 9.51 -1.83 2.68
CA HIS A 94 10.68 -1.72 3.55
C HIS A 94 10.67 -2.64 4.76
N ARG A 95 9.49 -2.87 5.36
CA ARG A 95 9.36 -3.52 6.67
C ARG A 95 8.93 -4.98 6.59
N ARG A 96 8.56 -5.48 5.41
CA ARG A 96 7.99 -6.82 5.26
C ARG A 96 8.99 -7.87 4.77
N ALA A 97 10.11 -7.45 4.18
CA ALA A 97 11.11 -8.36 3.64
C ALA A 97 12.38 -8.40 4.50
N ASP A 98 12.85 -9.63 4.78
CA ASP A 98 14.26 -9.84 5.03
C ASP A 98 15.00 -9.68 3.70
N TRP A 99 15.59 -8.51 3.50
CA TRP A 99 16.26 -8.16 2.25
C TRP A 99 17.50 -9.02 1.97
N SER A 100 18.04 -9.75 2.96
CA SER A 100 19.25 -10.56 2.80
C SER A 100 19.13 -11.65 1.74
N ALA A 101 17.92 -12.15 1.47
CA ALA A 101 17.65 -13.16 0.46
C ALA A 101 17.35 -12.59 -0.94
N TYR A 102 17.18 -11.27 -1.07
CA TYR A 102 16.83 -10.62 -2.35
C TYR A 102 18.07 -10.40 -3.22
N THR A 103 17.99 -10.79 -4.48
CA THR A 103 19.10 -10.71 -5.45
C THR A 103 18.87 -9.67 -6.54
N ALA A 104 17.70 -9.02 -6.57
CA ALA A 104 17.38 -8.02 -7.59
C ALA A 104 18.34 -6.83 -7.53
N LYS A 105 18.82 -6.40 -8.70
CA LYS A 105 19.68 -5.22 -8.86
C LYS A 105 19.18 -4.43 -10.04
N GLY A 106 18.88 -3.16 -9.82
CA GLY A 106 18.39 -2.31 -10.90
C GLY A 106 17.74 -1.04 -10.39
N THR A 107 17.00 -0.40 -11.30
CA THR A 107 16.39 0.90 -11.12
C THR A 107 14.95 0.83 -11.59
N VAL A 108 14.02 1.25 -10.72
CA VAL A 108 12.58 1.29 -10.97
C VAL A 108 12.11 2.74 -10.94
N LEU A 109 11.35 3.14 -11.95
CA LEU A 109 10.58 4.38 -11.94
C LEU A 109 9.10 4.05 -11.76
N VAL A 110 8.46 4.64 -10.78
CA VAL A 110 7.01 4.60 -10.60
C VAL A 110 6.46 5.99 -10.90
N HIS A 111 5.53 6.11 -11.84
CA HIS A 111 5.00 7.40 -12.28
C HIS A 111 3.46 7.40 -12.25
N ALA A 112 2.89 8.17 -11.32
CA ALA A 112 1.46 8.47 -11.28
C ALA A 112 1.22 9.76 -12.07
N GLU A 113 0.85 9.62 -13.35
CA GLU A 113 0.85 10.70 -14.34
C GLU A 113 -0.14 11.82 -14.00
N ASP A 114 -1.37 11.45 -13.61
CA ASP A 114 -2.47 12.37 -13.33
C ASP A 114 -2.33 13.11 -11.99
N ALA A 115 -1.52 12.55 -11.07
CA ALA A 115 -1.09 13.17 -9.82
C ALA A 115 0.25 13.92 -9.95
N GLY A 116 0.94 13.79 -11.08
CA GLY A 116 2.26 14.40 -11.32
C GLY A 116 3.33 13.94 -10.31
N ARG A 117 3.23 12.69 -9.82
CA ARG A 117 4.17 12.14 -8.82
C ARG A 117 5.05 11.05 -9.40
N VAL A 118 6.32 11.09 -9.02
CA VAL A 118 7.35 10.15 -9.48
C VAL A 118 8.12 9.63 -8.27
N TRP A 119 8.32 8.31 -8.21
CA TRP A 119 9.20 7.67 -7.26
C TRP A 119 10.33 6.95 -8.01
N SER A 120 11.57 7.24 -7.62
CA SER A 120 12.79 6.70 -8.21
C SER A 120 13.40 5.72 -7.22
N VAL A 121 13.30 4.42 -7.48
CA VAL A 121 13.69 3.34 -6.56
C VAL A 121 14.89 2.53 -7.05
N ARG A 122 15.97 2.49 -6.29
CA ARG A 122 17.16 1.69 -6.58
C ARG A 122 17.12 0.40 -5.76
N LEU A 123 17.31 -0.72 -6.46
CA LEU A 123 17.40 -2.05 -5.88
C LEU A 123 18.86 -2.50 -5.85
N ALA A 124 19.29 -2.98 -4.69
CA ALA A 124 20.60 -3.59 -4.49
C ALA A 124 20.43 -4.96 -3.79
N PRO A 125 21.21 -5.98 -4.18
CA PRO A 125 21.13 -7.29 -3.55
C PRO A 125 21.41 -7.21 -2.05
N GLY A 126 20.58 -7.86 -1.23
CA GLY A 126 20.75 -7.88 0.22
C GLY A 126 20.26 -6.63 0.95
N GLU A 127 19.79 -5.60 0.25
CA GLU A 127 19.50 -4.28 0.81
C GLU A 127 18.05 -3.84 0.57
N ALA A 128 17.53 -3.02 1.47
CA ALA A 128 16.24 -2.38 1.29
C ALA A 128 16.29 -1.37 0.11
N PRO A 129 15.17 -1.15 -0.60
CA PRO A 129 15.12 -0.23 -1.72
C PRO A 129 15.50 1.19 -1.31
N TYR A 130 16.36 1.84 -2.08
CA TYR A 130 16.76 3.23 -1.84
C TYR A 130 15.95 4.18 -2.72
N PHE A 131 15.43 5.26 -2.14
CA PHE A 131 14.70 6.29 -2.89
C PHE A 131 15.61 7.49 -3.17
N ASP A 132 15.62 7.90 -4.43
CA ASP A 132 16.39 9.07 -4.89
C ASP A 132 15.43 10.23 -5.19
N GLU A 133 15.84 11.46 -4.87
CA GLU A 133 15.02 12.66 -5.15
C GLU A 133 14.97 12.97 -6.65
N GLN A 134 16.03 12.60 -7.39
CA GLN A 134 16.08 12.77 -8.84
C GLN A 134 15.88 11.43 -9.57
N PRO A 135 15.09 11.41 -10.66
CA PRO A 135 14.98 10.25 -11.52
C PRO A 135 16.35 9.87 -12.11
N PHE A 136 16.66 8.58 -12.09
CA PHE A 136 17.76 8.00 -12.87
C PHE A 136 17.22 7.35 -14.14
N GLU A 137 18.09 6.90 -15.04
CA GLU A 137 17.70 6.04 -16.15
C GLU A 137 17.10 4.72 -15.62
N PRO A 138 15.82 4.43 -15.88
CA PRO A 138 15.16 3.28 -15.27
C PRO A 138 15.42 1.99 -16.06
N GLY A 139 15.73 0.91 -15.34
CA GLY A 139 15.70 -0.44 -15.90
C GLY A 139 14.26 -0.94 -16.13
N VAL A 140 13.31 -0.42 -15.34
CA VAL A 140 11.87 -0.59 -15.56
C VAL A 140 11.11 0.66 -15.15
N THR A 141 10.06 0.98 -15.89
CA THR A 141 9.08 2.01 -15.56
C THR A 141 7.70 1.38 -15.44
N ILE A 142 6.97 1.72 -14.38
CA ILE A 142 5.52 1.52 -14.29
C ILE A 142 4.85 2.89 -14.25
N GLU A 143 3.92 3.14 -15.18
CA GLU A 143 3.30 4.46 -15.38
C GLU A 143 1.81 4.37 -15.74
N GLY A 144 1.09 5.45 -15.45
CA GLY A 144 -0.32 5.62 -15.80
C GLY A 144 -1.08 6.46 -14.76
N PRO A 145 -2.42 6.44 -14.79
CA PRO A 145 -3.23 7.04 -13.75
C PRO A 145 -2.89 6.45 -12.37
N ALA A 146 -2.87 7.28 -11.33
CA ALA A 146 -2.46 6.88 -9.98
C ALA A 146 -3.24 5.66 -9.47
N SER A 147 -4.54 5.57 -9.74
CA SER A 147 -5.38 4.44 -9.37
C SER A 147 -4.91 3.11 -9.99
N GLU A 148 -4.47 3.14 -11.25
CA GLU A 148 -4.00 1.96 -11.97
C GLU A 148 -2.62 1.53 -11.47
N VAL A 149 -1.70 2.48 -11.28
CA VAL A 149 -0.37 2.21 -10.75
C VAL A 149 -0.47 1.66 -9.31
N TYR A 150 -1.36 2.23 -8.49
CA TYR A 150 -1.65 1.76 -7.15
C TYR A 150 -2.16 0.30 -7.15
N ALA A 151 -3.16 -0.01 -7.98
CA ALA A 151 -3.68 -1.37 -8.10
C ALA A 151 -2.60 -2.37 -8.58
N ALA A 152 -1.79 -1.99 -9.56
CA ALA A 152 -0.71 -2.81 -10.10
C ALA A 152 0.37 -3.12 -9.05
N LEU A 153 0.82 -2.11 -8.31
CA LEU A 153 1.80 -2.31 -7.24
C LEU A 153 1.24 -3.16 -6.11
N TRP A 154 -0.08 -3.12 -5.88
CA TRP A 154 -0.75 -4.07 -4.99
C TRP A 154 -1.07 -5.42 -5.63
N ARG A 155 -0.55 -5.76 -6.81
CA ARG A 155 -0.80 -7.05 -7.52
C ARG A 155 -2.27 -7.32 -7.86
N ARG A 156 -3.07 -6.28 -8.06
CA ARG A 156 -4.43 -6.39 -8.58
C ARG A 156 -4.45 -6.08 -10.09
N PRO A 157 -5.46 -6.56 -10.84
CA PRO A 157 -5.63 -6.20 -12.25
C PRO A 157 -5.60 -4.69 -12.45
N SER A 158 -4.88 -4.25 -13.48
CA SER A 158 -4.59 -2.84 -13.75
C SER A 158 -4.25 -2.62 -15.22
N GLU A 159 -4.50 -1.41 -15.71
CA GLU A 159 -4.10 -0.92 -17.03
C GLU A 159 -2.79 -0.11 -17.02
N ALA A 160 -2.09 -0.05 -15.88
CA ALA A 160 -0.79 0.60 -15.78
C ALA A 160 0.21 -0.02 -16.76
N LYS A 161 0.93 0.85 -17.46
CA LYS A 161 1.91 0.45 -18.47
C LYS A 161 3.24 0.14 -17.81
N VAL A 162 3.79 -1.03 -18.12
CA VAL A 162 5.14 -1.44 -17.70
C VAL A 162 6.07 -1.48 -18.90
N THR A 163 7.19 -0.77 -18.83
CA THR A 163 8.22 -0.73 -19.89
C THR A 163 9.59 -1.06 -19.30
N GLY A 164 10.33 -1.98 -19.92
CA GLY A 164 11.63 -2.45 -19.43
C GLY A 164 11.55 -3.83 -18.76
N ASP A 165 12.44 -4.11 -17.80
CA ASP A 165 12.50 -5.40 -17.12
C ASP A 165 11.46 -5.50 -15.98
N ALA A 166 10.29 -6.04 -16.30
CA ALA A 166 9.18 -6.19 -15.34
C ALA A 166 9.54 -7.02 -14.09
N ALA A 167 10.58 -7.87 -14.14
CA ALA A 167 11.01 -8.64 -12.97
C ALA A 167 11.51 -7.73 -11.82
N LEU A 168 11.97 -6.51 -12.14
CA LEU A 168 12.41 -5.53 -11.15
C LEU A 168 11.25 -4.95 -10.32
N LEU A 169 9.98 -5.17 -10.69
CA LEU A 169 8.82 -4.77 -9.88
C LEU A 169 8.48 -5.77 -8.77
N GLU A 170 8.93 -7.02 -8.89
CA GLU A 170 8.57 -8.10 -7.95
C GLU A 170 8.93 -7.79 -6.49
N PRO A 171 10.11 -7.21 -6.18
CA PRO A 171 10.47 -6.82 -4.82
C PRO A 171 9.66 -5.64 -4.26
N LEU A 172 9.02 -4.84 -5.12
CA LEU A 172 8.26 -3.65 -4.73
C LEU A 172 6.76 -3.89 -4.65
N ALA A 173 6.30 -5.03 -5.15
CA ALA A 173 4.88 -5.35 -5.17
C ALA A 173 4.38 -5.75 -3.77
N ALA A 174 3.15 -5.34 -3.42
CA ALA A 174 2.49 -5.80 -2.21
C ALA A 174 2.27 -7.33 -2.28
N PRO A 175 2.32 -8.04 -1.15
CA PRO A 175 2.10 -9.49 -1.09
C PRO A 175 0.73 -9.96 -1.56
#